data_AF-A0AAW2PBV2-F1
#
_entry.id   AF-A0AAW2PBV2-F1
#
_cell.length_a   1.000
_cell.length_b   1.000
_cell.length_c   1.000
_cell.angle_alpha   90.00
_cell.angle_beta   90.00
_cell.angle_gamma   90.00
#
_symmetry.space_group_name_H-M   'P 1'
#
loop_
_entity.id
_entity.type
_entity.pdbx_description
1 polymer ?
#
loop_
_entity_poly.entity_id
_entity_poly.type
_entity_poly.pdbx_seq_one_letter_code
_entity_poly.pdbx_strand_id
1 'polypeptide(L)'
;MKHCLNWCDLTWFGFGSVICAGIFVLTGQEAHDHAGPAIVLSHIVSGISAMLSVFCYTEFTVEIPVAGESFAYLRVELGDLATFTTGNILLESVVGSAAVARSWTSYFTTLLDRHPESLRLRTNLKDGFNLLDPIVVAVLAIASMIWRDTSNLKPFLPHGAAQGIFQAATIVYFAYGGFDSIATMAEKTRNPGRDIPLYC
;
A
#
# COMPACT_ATOMS: atom_id res chain seq x y z
N MET A 1 26.54 9.56 -12.85
CA MET A 1 25.19 10.14 -12.78
C MET A 1 25.27 11.50 -12.09
N LYS A 2 24.34 12.44 -12.32
CA LYS A 2 24.37 13.74 -11.63
C LYS A 2 23.59 13.64 -10.32
N HIS A 3 24.21 14.06 -9.22
CA HIS A 3 23.58 14.14 -7.91
C HIS A 3 22.78 15.45 -7.82
N CYS A 4 21.45 15.35 -7.93
CA CYS A 4 20.57 16.50 -8.07
C CYS A 4 19.43 16.54 -7.04
N LEU A 5 19.14 15.43 -6.34
CA LEU A 5 18.05 15.40 -5.35
C LEU A 5 18.50 15.94 -4.00
N ASN A 6 17.68 16.83 -3.45
CA ASN A 6 17.81 17.32 -2.08
C ASN A 6 16.80 16.62 -1.16
N TRP A 7 16.93 16.78 0.16
CA TRP A 7 16.04 16.16 1.14
C TRP A 7 14.55 16.47 0.91
N CYS A 8 14.19 17.73 0.64
CA CYS A 8 12.80 18.10 0.37
C CYS A 8 12.21 17.37 -0.85
N ASP A 9 12.99 17.18 -1.90
CA ASP A 9 12.54 16.49 -3.11
C ASP A 9 12.29 15.01 -2.81
N LEU A 10 13.14 14.42 -1.94
CA LEU A 10 13.02 13.04 -1.48
C LEU A 10 11.76 12.86 -0.61
N THR A 11 11.48 13.79 0.28
CA THR A 11 10.26 13.78 1.11
C THR A 11 9.00 13.88 0.28
N TRP A 12 9.00 14.77 -0.73
CA TRP A 12 7.84 14.89 -1.61
C TRP A 12 7.65 13.64 -2.47
N PHE A 13 8.76 13.05 -2.93
CA PHE A 13 8.74 11.79 -3.67
C PHE A 13 8.19 10.64 -2.82
N GLY A 14 8.68 10.46 -1.59
CA GLY A 14 8.21 9.42 -0.66
C GLY A 14 6.76 9.59 -0.23
N PHE A 15 6.33 10.83 0.03
CA PHE A 15 4.93 11.10 0.31
C PHE A 15 4.02 10.71 -0.87
N GLY A 16 4.45 11.00 -2.10
CA GLY A 16 3.73 10.62 -3.31
C GLY A 16 3.75 9.12 -3.61
N SER A 17 4.78 8.39 -3.18
CA SER A 17 4.86 6.94 -3.37
C SER A 17 4.01 6.17 -2.38
N VAL A 18 3.87 6.65 -1.13
CA VAL A 18 3.11 5.98 -0.07
C VAL A 18 1.61 6.26 -0.17
N ILE A 19 1.20 7.48 -0.53
CA ILE A 19 -0.22 7.81 -0.64
C ILE A 19 -0.82 7.20 -1.91
N CYS A 20 -1.49 6.07 -1.75
CA CYS A 20 -2.09 5.31 -2.84
C CYS A 20 -3.44 4.68 -2.46
N ALA A 21 -3.91 3.76 -3.30
CA ALA A 21 -5.14 3.00 -3.15
C ALA A 21 -5.41 2.45 -1.73
N GLY A 22 -4.33 2.12 -0.99
CA GLY A 22 -4.43 1.57 0.37
C GLY A 22 -5.22 2.47 1.33
N ILE A 23 -4.91 3.77 1.39
CA ILE A 23 -5.61 4.71 2.29
C ILE A 23 -7.02 5.01 1.76
N PHE A 24 -7.17 5.17 0.44
CA PHE A 24 -8.43 5.64 -0.15
C PHE A 24 -9.50 4.54 -0.24
N VAL A 25 -9.09 3.30 -0.54
CA VAL A 25 -10.00 2.19 -0.83
C VAL A 25 -9.98 1.14 0.27
N LEU A 26 -8.80 0.57 0.58
CA LEU A 26 -8.70 -0.57 1.50
C LEU A 26 -9.14 -0.18 2.91
N THR A 27 -8.78 1.02 3.39
CA THR A 27 -9.21 1.50 4.72
C THR A 27 -10.73 1.52 4.87
N GLY A 28 -11.48 1.85 3.82
CA GLY A 28 -12.94 1.84 3.84
C GLY A 28 -13.53 0.42 3.87
N GLN A 29 -12.93 -0.52 3.14
CA GLN A 29 -13.34 -1.91 3.12
C GLN A 29 -13.05 -2.60 4.46
N GLU A 30 -11.85 -2.40 5.00
CA GLU A 30 -11.43 -2.98 6.27
C GLU A 30 -12.18 -2.40 7.47
N ALA A 31 -12.55 -1.11 7.40
CA ALA A 31 -13.44 -0.50 8.39
C ALA A 31 -14.86 -1.08 8.33
N HIS A 32 -15.34 -1.53 7.16
CA HIS A 32 -16.66 -2.14 7.04
C HIS A 32 -16.66 -3.62 7.42
N ASP A 33 -15.71 -4.40 6.90
CA ASP A 33 -15.74 -5.86 6.93
C ASP A 33 -15.07 -6.44 8.19
N HIS A 34 -14.03 -5.80 8.73
CA HIS A 34 -13.21 -6.38 9.80
C HIS A 34 -13.18 -5.54 11.10
N ALA A 35 -12.69 -4.30 11.03
CA ALA A 35 -12.30 -3.52 12.20
C ALA A 35 -13.37 -2.55 12.72
N GLY A 36 -14.35 -2.15 11.91
CA GLY A 36 -15.32 -1.13 12.34
C GLY A 36 -14.64 0.21 12.67
N PRO A 37 -15.16 0.96 13.65
CA PRO A 37 -14.52 2.17 14.16
C PRO A 37 -13.12 1.95 14.76
N ALA A 38 -12.74 0.71 15.08
CA ALA A 38 -11.43 0.35 15.63
C ALA A 38 -10.31 0.29 14.58
N ILE A 39 -10.60 0.61 13.29
CA ILE A 39 -9.61 0.67 12.20
C ILE A 39 -8.42 1.61 12.51
N VAL A 40 -8.63 2.60 13.38
CA VAL A 40 -7.57 3.51 13.85
C VAL A 40 -6.50 2.75 14.64
N LEU A 41 -6.89 1.76 15.45
CA LEU A 41 -5.93 0.91 16.18
C LEU A 41 -5.11 0.04 15.22
N SER A 42 -5.75 -0.49 14.18
CA SER A 42 -5.04 -1.22 13.12
C SER A 42 -4.01 -0.34 12.41
N HIS A 43 -4.35 0.93 12.10
CA HIS A 43 -3.39 1.88 11.51
C HIS A 43 -2.22 2.19 12.44
N ILE A 44 -2.46 2.34 13.75
CA ILE A 44 -1.38 2.58 14.71
C ILE A 44 -0.42 1.38 14.76
N VAL A 45 -0.96 0.16 14.83
CA VAL A 45 -0.14 -1.07 14.86
C VAL A 45 0.65 -1.24 13.57
N SER A 46 0.01 -1.09 12.41
CA SER A 46 0.66 -1.18 11.10
C SER A 46 1.69 -0.07 10.89
N GLY A 47 1.40 1.15 11.36
CA GLY A 47 2.31 2.29 11.30
C GLY A 47 3.58 2.07 12.13
N ILE A 48 3.46 1.56 13.36
CA ILE A 48 4.63 1.21 14.18
C ILE A 48 5.47 0.13 13.50
N SER A 49 4.82 -0.90 12.93
CA SER A 49 5.52 -1.94 12.17
C SER A 49 6.25 -1.37 10.95
N ALA A 50 5.61 -0.46 10.20
CA ALA A 50 6.20 0.19 9.04
C ALA A 50 7.38 1.08 9.43
N MET A 51 7.28 1.84 10.53
CA MET A 51 8.38 2.67 11.03
C MET A 51 9.63 1.84 11.37
N LEU A 52 9.44 0.68 12.02
CA LEU A 52 10.56 -0.22 12.31
C LEU A 52 11.21 -0.75 11.01
N SER A 53 10.41 -1.11 10.00
CA SER A 53 10.93 -1.49 8.69
C SER A 53 11.71 -0.35 8.03
N VAL A 54 11.19 0.88 8.06
CA VAL A 54 11.84 2.06 7.49
C VAL A 54 13.21 2.31 8.12
N PHE A 55 13.34 2.16 9.44
CA PHE A 55 14.65 2.32 10.10
C PHE A 55 15.68 1.29 9.61
N CYS A 56 15.30 0.02 9.48
CA CYS A 56 16.19 -1.00 8.91
C CYS A 56 16.56 -0.68 7.46
N TYR A 57 15.59 -0.29 6.63
CA TYR A 57 15.84 0.09 5.24
C TYR A 57 16.74 1.31 5.10
N THR A 58 16.63 2.28 6.03
CA THR A 58 17.46 3.49 6.04
C THR A 58 18.92 3.13 6.24
N GLU A 59 19.22 2.23 7.18
CA GLU A 59 20.58 1.76 7.45
C GLU A 59 21.21 1.13 6.20
N PHE A 60 20.49 0.20 5.55
CA PHE A 60 20.96 -0.43 4.31
C PHE A 60 21.13 0.56 3.15
N THR A 61 20.23 1.54 3.03
CA THR A 61 20.28 2.53 1.94
C THR A 61 21.46 3.49 2.11
N VAL A 62 21.84 3.81 3.35
CA VAL A 62 23.00 4.67 3.65
C VAL A 62 24.30 3.91 3.42
N GLU A 63 24.37 2.63 3.79
CA GLU A 63 25.57 1.80 3.60
C GLU A 63 25.81 1.41 2.14
N ILE A 64 24.73 1.06 1.43
CA ILE A 64 24.77 0.56 0.05
C ILE A 64 23.88 1.46 -0.82
N PRO A 65 24.35 2.67 -1.22
CA PRO A 65 23.54 3.61 -1.99
C PRO A 65 23.49 3.23 -3.47
N VAL A 66 22.93 2.05 -3.76
CA VAL A 66 22.74 1.50 -5.11
C VAL A 66 21.27 1.45 -5.49
N ALA A 67 20.97 1.70 -6.75
CA ALA A 67 19.60 1.64 -7.26
C ALA A 67 19.18 0.17 -7.49
N GLY A 68 18.57 -0.45 -6.48
CA GLY A 68 18.05 -1.81 -6.63
C GLY A 68 17.12 -2.30 -5.52
N GLU A 69 16.55 -1.39 -4.73
CA GLU A 69 15.62 -1.68 -3.62
C GLU A 69 16.11 -2.85 -2.74
N SER A 70 15.21 -3.61 -2.15
CA SER A 70 15.51 -4.77 -1.30
C SER A 70 16.24 -5.90 -2.03
N PHE A 71 16.13 -5.99 -3.36
CA PHE A 71 16.83 -6.99 -4.16
C PHE A 71 18.34 -6.79 -4.12
N ALA A 72 18.82 -5.54 -4.23
CA ALA A 72 20.25 -5.24 -4.17
C ALA A 72 20.83 -5.53 -2.78
N TYR A 73 20.11 -5.19 -1.71
CA TYR A 73 20.56 -5.43 -0.33
C TYR A 73 20.70 -6.92 -0.03
N LEU A 74 19.68 -7.71 -0.34
CA LEU A 74 19.69 -9.15 -0.08
C LEU A 74 20.75 -9.90 -0.90
N ARG A 75 21.05 -9.41 -2.11
CA ARG A 75 22.12 -9.98 -2.93
C ARG A 75 23.50 -9.76 -2.34
N VAL A 76 23.73 -8.58 -1.75
CA VAL A 76 25.02 -8.25 -1.13
C VAL A 76 25.21 -9.02 0.19
N GLU A 77 24.17 -9.19 0.99
CA GLU A 77 24.28 -9.80 2.33
C GLU A 77 24.14 -11.33 2.34
N LEU A 78 23.14 -11.89 1.65
CA LEU A 78 22.80 -13.32 1.72
C LEU A 78 23.16 -14.10 0.44
N GLY A 79 23.60 -13.41 -0.62
CA GLY A 79 23.99 -14.02 -1.89
C GLY A 79 22.82 -14.38 -2.82
N ASP A 80 23.14 -15.01 -3.95
CA ASP A 80 22.19 -15.21 -5.07
C ASP A 80 21.02 -16.15 -4.72
N LEU A 81 21.18 -17.12 -3.80
CA LEU A 81 20.10 -18.06 -3.45
C LEU A 81 18.96 -17.40 -2.64
N ALA A 82 19.28 -16.54 -1.68
CA ALA A 82 18.26 -15.78 -0.94
C ALA A 82 17.61 -14.70 -1.81
N THR A 83 18.35 -14.20 -2.79
CA THR A 83 17.83 -13.28 -3.80
C THR A 83 16.77 -13.97 -4.68
N PHE A 84 16.93 -15.26 -4.98
CA PHE A 84 15.96 -16.02 -5.77
C PHE A 84 14.59 -16.14 -5.08
N THR A 85 14.56 -16.38 -3.77
CA THR A 85 13.30 -16.42 -3.00
C THR A 85 12.64 -15.04 -2.90
N THR A 86 13.43 -13.98 -2.97
CA THR A 86 12.97 -12.59 -2.91
C THR A 86 12.63 -12.03 -4.30
N GLY A 87 12.85 -12.79 -5.37
CA GLY A 87 12.40 -12.45 -6.73
C GLY A 87 10.89 -12.22 -6.87
N ASN A 88 10.11 -12.55 -5.83
CA ASN A 88 8.69 -12.22 -5.73
C ASN A 88 8.39 -10.70 -5.72
N ILE A 89 9.37 -9.83 -5.48
CA ILE A 89 9.18 -8.36 -5.55
C ILE A 89 8.63 -7.91 -6.92
N LEU A 90 9.00 -8.60 -8.00
CA LEU A 90 8.44 -8.31 -9.33
C LEU A 90 6.93 -8.60 -9.37
N LEU A 91 6.49 -9.68 -8.72
CA LEU A 91 5.07 -10.00 -8.63
C LEU A 91 4.34 -8.96 -7.78
N GLU A 92 4.95 -8.56 -6.66
CA GLU A 92 4.40 -7.56 -5.74
C GLU A 92 4.22 -6.20 -6.43
N SER A 93 5.22 -5.71 -7.15
CA SER A 93 5.15 -4.45 -7.91
C SER A 93 4.11 -4.49 -9.04
N VAL A 94 3.94 -5.62 -9.73
CA VAL A 94 2.89 -5.82 -10.74
C VAL A 94 1.50 -5.83 -10.09
N VAL A 95 1.33 -6.56 -8.99
CA VAL A 95 0.05 -6.63 -8.25
C VAL A 95 -0.29 -5.25 -7.66
N GLY A 96 0.68 -4.53 -7.11
CA GLY A 96 0.50 -3.19 -6.58
C GLY A 96 0.13 -2.16 -7.65
N SER A 97 0.82 -2.17 -8.79
CA SER A 97 0.48 -1.32 -9.94
C SER A 97 -0.93 -1.61 -10.47
N ALA A 98 -1.34 -2.90 -10.49
CA ALA A 98 -2.68 -3.29 -10.87
C ALA A 98 -3.74 -2.82 -9.84
N ALA A 99 -3.44 -2.87 -8.54
CA ALA A 99 -4.32 -2.37 -7.49
C ALA A 99 -4.54 -0.85 -7.61
N VAL A 100 -3.48 -0.08 -7.85
CA VAL A 100 -3.54 1.37 -8.06
C VAL A 100 -4.30 1.74 -9.33
N ALA A 101 -4.06 1.03 -10.44
CA ALA A 101 -4.80 1.24 -11.69
C ALA A 101 -6.30 0.97 -11.51
N ARG A 102 -6.67 -0.05 -10.73
CA ARG A 102 -8.07 -0.37 -10.40
C ARG A 102 -8.72 0.70 -9.55
N SER A 103 -8.07 1.15 -8.48
CA SER A 103 -8.63 2.20 -7.62
C SER A 103 -8.83 3.49 -8.41
N TRP A 104 -7.87 3.88 -9.24
CA TRP A 104 -7.97 5.07 -10.09
C TRP A 104 -9.16 4.99 -11.05
N THR A 105 -9.31 3.85 -11.73
CA THR A 105 -10.42 3.64 -12.67
C THR A 105 -11.77 3.75 -11.97
N SER A 106 -11.91 3.17 -10.77
CA SER A 106 -13.14 3.24 -9.98
C SER A 106 -13.51 4.67 -9.57
N TYR A 107 -12.56 5.44 -9.04
CA TYR A 107 -12.78 6.84 -8.69
C TYR A 107 -13.09 7.71 -9.91
N PHE A 108 -12.37 7.49 -11.02
CA PHE A 108 -12.59 8.22 -12.26
C PHE A 108 -13.99 7.96 -12.83
N THR A 109 -14.45 6.70 -12.86
CA THR A 109 -15.82 6.39 -13.32
C THR A 109 -16.89 7.01 -12.42
N THR A 110 -16.64 7.06 -11.10
CA THR A 110 -17.55 7.69 -10.14
C THR A 110 -17.60 9.20 -10.35
N LEU A 111 -16.46 9.83 -10.66
CA LEU A 111 -16.37 11.26 -10.98
C LEU A 111 -17.15 11.63 -12.25
N LEU A 112 -17.24 10.72 -13.22
CA LEU A 112 -17.99 10.89 -14.46
C LEU A 112 -19.48 10.49 -14.35
N ASP A 113 -19.96 10.15 -13.16
CA ASP A 113 -21.33 9.67 -12.92
C ASP A 113 -21.70 8.47 -13.81
N ARG A 114 -20.71 7.61 -14.12
CA ARG A 114 -20.85 6.41 -14.95
C ARG A 114 -20.68 5.16 -14.09
N HIS A 115 -21.38 4.09 -14.46
CA HIS A 115 -21.25 2.80 -13.75
C HIS A 115 -19.79 2.32 -13.79
N PRO A 116 -19.21 1.88 -12.65
CA PRO A 116 -17.78 1.55 -12.52
C PRO A 116 -17.27 0.39 -13.40
N GLU A 117 -18.17 -0.29 -14.11
CA GLU A 117 -17.89 -1.36 -15.07
C GLU A 117 -17.72 -0.85 -16.51
N SER A 118 -17.97 0.43 -16.80
CA SER A 118 -18.10 0.96 -18.18
C SER A 118 -16.80 0.93 -19.00
N LEU A 119 -15.64 0.83 -18.37
CA LEU A 119 -14.33 0.92 -19.03
C LEU A 119 -13.57 -0.42 -19.06
N ARG A 120 -14.20 -1.54 -18.73
CA ARG A 120 -13.53 -2.85 -18.66
C ARG A 120 -13.60 -3.62 -19.98
N LEU A 121 -12.44 -4.07 -20.47
CA LEU A 121 -12.30 -5.00 -21.59
C LEU A 121 -12.63 -6.42 -21.13
N ARG A 122 -13.72 -7.02 -21.62
CA ARG A 122 -14.04 -8.43 -21.37
C ARG A 122 -13.11 -9.34 -22.17
N THR A 123 -12.27 -10.13 -21.51
CA THR A 123 -11.53 -11.24 -22.12
C THR A 123 -12.14 -12.58 -21.73
N ASN A 124 -12.00 -13.58 -22.61
CA ASN A 124 -12.55 -14.93 -22.46
C ASN A 124 -11.47 -15.87 -21.88
N LEU A 125 -11.21 -15.75 -20.57
CA LEU A 125 -10.41 -16.71 -19.81
C LEU A 125 -11.32 -17.70 -19.07
N LYS A 126 -10.75 -18.71 -18.40
CA LYS A 126 -11.51 -19.78 -17.72
C LYS A 126 -12.24 -19.24 -16.49
N ASP A 127 -13.44 -19.77 -16.19
CA ASP A 127 -14.27 -19.37 -15.06
C ASP A 127 -13.48 -19.40 -13.74
N GLY A 128 -13.41 -18.24 -13.07
CA GLY A 128 -12.56 -17.98 -11.90
C GLY A 128 -11.44 -16.95 -12.14
N PHE A 129 -11.03 -16.72 -13.39
CA PHE A 129 -10.06 -15.67 -13.78
C PHE A 129 -10.65 -14.56 -14.65
N ASN A 130 -11.96 -14.60 -14.93
CA ASN A 130 -12.67 -13.60 -15.75
C ASN A 130 -13.20 -12.39 -14.98
N LEU A 131 -13.03 -12.36 -13.65
CA LEU A 131 -13.70 -11.43 -12.78
C LEU A 131 -12.69 -10.87 -11.78
N LEU A 132 -12.07 -9.76 -12.15
CA LEU A 132 -11.75 -8.73 -11.18
C LEU A 132 -12.73 -7.57 -11.36
N ASP A 133 -13.98 -7.87 -10.99
CA ASP A 133 -14.61 -7.39 -9.74
C ASP A 133 -15.98 -6.70 -9.91
N PRO A 134 -17.10 -7.45 -9.89
CA PRO A 134 -18.47 -6.93 -9.72
C PRO A 134 -19.03 -7.12 -8.29
N ILE A 135 -18.19 -7.49 -7.33
CA ILE A 135 -18.61 -7.86 -5.96
C ILE A 135 -18.48 -6.66 -5.01
N VAL A 136 -17.45 -5.83 -5.18
CA VAL A 136 -17.18 -4.69 -4.28
C VAL A 136 -18.22 -3.56 -4.39
N VAL A 137 -18.86 -3.39 -5.55
CA VAL A 137 -19.80 -2.27 -5.79
C VAL A 137 -21.25 -2.61 -5.44
N ALA A 138 -21.68 -3.87 -5.56
CA ALA A 138 -23.05 -4.27 -5.27
C ALA A 138 -23.36 -4.34 -3.76
N VAL A 139 -22.36 -4.63 -2.93
CA VAL A 139 -22.49 -4.69 -1.46
C VAL A 139 -22.47 -3.29 -0.84
N LEU A 140 -21.64 -2.37 -1.37
CA LEU A 140 -21.51 -1.01 -0.84
C LEU A 140 -22.69 -0.08 -1.19
N ALA A 141 -23.49 -0.38 -2.22
CA ALA A 141 -24.65 0.43 -2.62
C ALA A 141 -25.97 0.05 -1.92
N ILE A 142 -26.13 -1.20 -1.45
CA ILE A 142 -27.36 -1.66 -0.77
C ILE A 142 -27.26 -1.47 0.75
N ALA A 143 -26.07 -1.59 1.34
CA ALA A 143 -25.87 -1.38 2.79
C ALA A 143 -25.86 0.11 3.20
N SER A 144 -25.48 1.02 2.30
CA SER A 144 -25.27 2.45 2.62
C SER A 144 -26.54 3.31 2.63
N MET A 145 -27.67 2.81 2.11
CA MET A 145 -28.94 3.57 2.03
C MET A 145 -30.03 3.14 3.03
N ILE A 146 -29.87 2.03 3.76
CA ILE A 146 -30.96 1.55 4.64
C ILE A 146 -30.72 1.89 6.12
N TRP A 147 -29.47 2.04 6.59
CA TRP A 147 -29.24 2.32 8.02
C TRP A 147 -28.05 3.26 8.24
N ARG A 148 -28.33 4.56 8.36
CA ARG A 148 -27.42 5.52 9.00
C ARG A 148 -28.12 6.08 10.24
N ASP A 149 -27.90 5.40 11.35
CA ASP A 149 -28.30 5.85 12.67
C ASP A 149 -27.05 6.23 13.48
N THR A 150 -27.03 7.43 14.04
CA THR A 150 -25.91 8.05 14.79
C THR A 150 -25.68 7.45 16.18
N SER A 151 -26.26 6.28 16.46
CA SER A 151 -26.12 5.51 17.69
C SER A 151 -25.05 4.39 17.61
N ASN A 152 -24.43 4.19 16.43
CA ASN A 152 -23.60 3.04 16.07
C ASN A 152 -22.11 3.09 16.50
N LEU A 153 -21.73 4.00 17.42
CA LEU A 153 -20.40 3.98 18.04
C LEU A 153 -20.24 2.84 19.07
N LYS A 154 -21.31 2.08 19.34
CA LYS A 154 -21.32 0.93 20.25
C LYS A 154 -21.96 -0.27 19.53
N PRO A 155 -21.28 -1.42 19.44
CA PRO A 155 -20.02 -1.78 20.09
C PRO A 155 -18.80 -1.40 19.22
N PHE A 156 -17.79 -0.80 19.84
CA PHE A 156 -16.49 -0.47 19.20
C PHE A 156 -15.74 -1.72 18.67
N LEU A 157 -16.20 -2.93 19.02
CA LEU A 157 -15.56 -4.22 18.76
C LEU A 157 -16.62 -5.30 18.42
N PRO A 158 -17.21 -5.30 17.21
CA PRO A 158 -18.25 -6.26 16.83
C PRO A 158 -17.72 -7.67 16.51
N HIS A 159 -16.43 -7.79 16.15
CA HIS A 159 -15.73 -9.05 15.91
C HIS A 159 -14.58 -9.16 16.92
N GLY A 160 -14.33 -10.34 17.49
CA GLY A 160 -13.35 -10.58 18.55
C GLY A 160 -12.12 -9.67 18.44
N ALA A 161 -12.00 -8.74 19.40
CA ALA A 161 -11.28 -7.48 19.27
C ALA A 161 -9.87 -7.60 18.68
N ALA A 162 -9.12 -8.64 19.08
CA ALA A 162 -7.77 -8.85 18.57
C ALA A 162 -7.77 -9.35 17.12
N GLN A 163 -8.59 -10.33 16.77
CA GLN A 163 -8.51 -11.01 15.47
C GLN A 163 -8.90 -10.07 14.31
N GLY A 164 -10.00 -9.30 14.46
CA GLY A 164 -10.42 -8.34 13.43
C GLY A 164 -9.43 -7.19 13.26
N ILE A 165 -8.86 -6.69 14.37
CA ILE A 165 -7.84 -5.63 14.32
C ILE A 165 -6.56 -6.12 13.65
N PHE A 166 -6.11 -7.35 13.93
CA PHE A 166 -4.91 -7.92 13.32
C PHE A 166 -5.08 -8.23 11.83
N GLN A 167 -6.25 -8.73 11.41
CA GLN A 167 -6.56 -8.96 10.00
C GLN A 167 -6.58 -7.64 9.21
N ALA A 168 -7.30 -6.65 9.72
CA ALA A 168 -7.31 -5.30 9.13
C ALA A 168 -5.93 -4.65 9.15
N ALA A 169 -5.13 -4.84 10.21
CA ALA A 169 -3.76 -4.30 10.28
C ALA A 169 -2.87 -4.88 9.16
N THR A 170 -3.01 -6.17 8.86
CA THR A 170 -2.24 -6.81 7.79
C THR A 170 -2.59 -6.23 6.42
N ILE A 171 -3.88 -5.98 6.17
CA ILE A 171 -4.36 -5.45 4.88
C ILE A 171 -4.04 -3.96 4.76
N VAL A 172 -4.24 -3.19 5.84
CA VAL A 172 -3.91 -1.77 5.94
C VAL A 172 -2.40 -1.52 5.86
N TYR A 173 -1.56 -2.50 6.22
CA TYR A 173 -0.11 -2.37 6.04
C TYR A 173 0.28 -2.03 4.59
N PHE A 174 -0.50 -2.52 3.61
CA PHE A 174 -0.33 -2.18 2.20
C PHE A 174 -0.44 -0.67 1.92
N ALA A 175 -1.15 0.09 2.76
CA ALA A 175 -1.26 1.54 2.65
C ALA A 175 0.04 2.29 3.03
N TYR A 176 0.95 1.61 3.73
CA TYR A 176 2.27 2.15 4.08
C TYR A 176 3.36 1.69 3.09
N GLY A 177 3.03 0.81 2.14
CA GLY A 177 3.97 0.37 1.09
C GLY A 177 4.39 1.53 0.19
N GLY A 178 5.61 1.46 -0.36
CA GLY A 178 6.17 2.48 -1.25
C GLY A 178 7.26 3.35 -0.63
N PHE A 179 7.56 3.21 0.67
CA PHE A 179 8.70 3.88 1.30
C PHE A 179 10.06 3.43 0.73
N ASP A 180 10.11 2.20 0.22
CA ASP A 180 11.27 1.54 -0.39
C ASP A 180 11.67 2.16 -1.74
N SER A 181 10.74 2.82 -2.43
CA SER A 181 11.03 3.53 -3.69
C SER A 181 12.12 4.60 -3.58
N ILE A 182 12.39 5.10 -2.37
CA ILE A 182 13.47 6.05 -2.08
C ILE A 182 14.86 5.42 -2.22
N ALA A 183 14.99 4.12 -1.97
CA ALA A 183 16.24 3.39 -2.19
C ALA A 183 16.69 3.52 -3.66
N THR A 184 15.76 3.49 -4.61
CA THR A 184 16.03 3.69 -6.03
C THR A 184 16.58 5.08 -6.36
N MET A 185 16.30 6.07 -5.52
CA MET A 185 16.78 7.44 -5.68
C MET A 185 18.11 7.72 -4.96
N ALA A 186 18.62 6.78 -4.16
CA ALA A 186 19.84 6.96 -3.36
C ALA A 186 21.05 7.38 -4.20
N GLU A 187 21.22 6.82 -5.39
CA GLU A 187 22.31 7.18 -6.32
C GLU A 187 22.21 8.60 -6.89
N LYS A 188 21.01 9.21 -6.87
CA LYS A 188 20.74 10.57 -7.38
C LYS A 188 20.74 11.62 -6.27
N THR A 189 20.75 11.19 -5.01
CA THR A 189 20.77 12.05 -3.83
C THR A 189 22.16 12.66 -3.63
N ARG A 190 22.21 13.94 -3.25
CA ARG A 190 23.48 14.67 -3.09
C ARG A 190 24.30 14.21 -1.89
N ASN A 191 23.65 13.93 -0.75
CA ASN A 191 24.29 13.33 0.41
C ASN A 191 23.40 12.22 1.00
N PRO A 192 23.51 10.97 0.51
CA PRO A 192 22.63 9.88 0.95
C PRO A 192 22.69 9.64 2.45
N GLY A 193 23.88 9.74 3.07
CA GLY A 193 24.07 9.50 4.51
C GLY A 193 23.39 10.50 5.44
N ARG A 194 22.96 11.66 4.93
CA ARG A 194 22.22 12.65 5.72
C ARG A 194 20.79 12.83 5.22
N ASP A 195 20.61 12.91 3.91
CA ASP A 195 19.34 13.29 3.31
C ASP A 195 18.35 12.11 3.29
N ILE A 196 18.80 10.85 3.32
CA ILE A 196 17.89 9.68 3.40
C ILE A 196 17.36 9.46 4.83
N PRO A 197 18.19 9.53 5.89
CA PRO A 197 17.68 9.44 7.26
C PRO A 197 16.76 10.59 7.66
N LEU A 198 16.99 11.81 7.15
CA LEU A 198 16.12 12.96 7.45
C LEU A 198 14.68 12.76 6.93
N TYR A 199 14.47 11.91 5.94
CA TYR A 199 13.16 11.61 5.38
C TYR A 199 12.32 10.69 6.28
N CYS A 200 12.99 9.77 6.98
CA CYS A 200 12.36 8.69 7.76
C CYS A 200 11.89 9.17 9.14
#